data_AF-A0A6M8BQP3-F1
#
_entry.id   AF-A0A6M8BQP3-F1
#
_cell.length_a   1.000
_cell.length_b   1.000
_cell.length_c   1.000
_cell.angle_alpha   90.00
_cell.angle_beta   90.00
_cell.angle_gamma   90.00
#
_symmetry.space_group_name_H-M   'P 1'
#
loop_
_entity.id
_entity.type
_entity.pdbx_description
1 polymer ?
#
loop_
_entity_poly.entity_id
_entity_poly.type
_entity_poly.pdbx_seq_one_letter_code
_entity_poly.pdbx_strand_id
1 'polypeptide(L)' 'MGDSKRRKESLGEKYGQEDNILPGIPIKPSQAKLFSQITTRGAWIGIALLVVYWVVVRFIGPSLGWWELS' A
#
# COMPACT_ATOMS: atom_id res chain seq x y z
N MET A 1 23.15 4.39 22.83
CA MET A 1 23.36 5.06 21.51
C MET A 1 24.50 4.46 20.67
N GLY A 2 25.11 3.32 21.03
CA GLY A 2 26.29 2.76 20.33
C GLY A 2 26.01 1.67 19.31
N ASP A 3 24.89 0.97 19.41
CA ASP A 3 24.59 -0.22 18.59
C ASP A 3 24.37 0.10 17.11
N SER A 4 23.83 1.28 16.80
CA SER A 4 23.66 1.74 15.43
C SER A 4 25.00 2.05 14.73
N LYS A 5 26.01 2.51 15.46
CA LYS A 5 27.37 2.74 14.91
C LYS A 5 28.10 1.40 14.71
N ARG A 6 28.02 0.48 15.68
CA ARG A 6 28.63 -0.85 15.57
C ARG A 6 28.04 -1.67 14.41
N ARG A 7 26.73 -1.57 14.18
CA ARG A 7 26.06 -2.19 13.03
C ARG A 7 26.47 -1.57 11.69
N LYS A 8 26.73 -0.25 11.64
CA LYS A 8 27.29 0.41 10.45
C LYS A 8 28.66 -0.12 10.09
N GLU A 9 29.50 -0.29 11.09
CA GLU A 9 30.89 -0.72 10.94
C GLU A 9 30.99 -2.20 10.52
N SER A 10 30.13 -3.08 11.06
CA SER A 10 30.10 -4.50 10.67
C SER A 10 29.51 -4.76 9.27
N LEU A 11 28.60 -3.89 8.81
CA LEU A 11 27.92 -4.04 7.52
C LEU A 11 28.63 -3.30 6.38
N GLY A 12 29.50 -2.33 6.65
CA GLY A 12 30.34 -1.67 5.64
C GLY A 12 29.53 -1.16 4.44
N GLU A 13 29.94 -1.51 3.22
CA GLU A 13 29.24 -1.18 1.96
C GLU A 13 27.84 -1.82 1.81
N LYS A 14 27.52 -2.81 2.65
CA LYS A 14 26.17 -3.41 2.71
C LYS A 14 25.24 -2.66 3.66
N TYR A 15 25.75 -1.69 4.43
CA TYR A 15 24.90 -0.90 5.31
C TYR A 15 23.98 0.01 4.49
N GLY A 16 22.69 -0.35 4.42
CA GLY A 16 21.69 0.36 3.61
C GLY A 16 21.43 -0.27 2.24
N GLN A 17 22.12 -1.35 1.88
CA GLN A 17 21.67 -2.22 0.79
C GLN A 17 20.51 -3.09 1.27
N GLU A 18 19.45 -3.18 0.46
CA GLU A 18 18.31 -4.05 0.75
C GLU A 18 18.76 -5.50 0.60
N ASP A 19 19.05 -6.18 1.72
CA ASP A 19 19.39 -7.60 1.72
C ASP A 19 18.28 -8.41 1.04
N ASN A 20 18.65 -9.25 0.07
CA ASN A 20 17.72 -10.17 -0.58
C ASN A 20 17.06 -11.05 0.49
N ILE A 21 15.72 -11.11 0.48
CA ILE A 21 14.91 -11.78 1.51
C ILE A 21 15.25 -13.29 1.59
N LEU A 22 15.76 -13.89 0.51
CA LEU A 22 16.20 -15.28 0.46
C LEU A 22 17.50 -15.44 -0.36
N PRO A 23 18.53 -16.14 0.15
CA PRO A 23 19.73 -16.46 -0.62
C PRO A 23 19.39 -17.56 -1.64
N GLY A 24 19.31 -17.21 -2.92
CA GLY A 24 19.09 -18.17 -4.02
C GLY A 24 17.84 -17.93 -4.88
N ILE A 25 16.98 -16.99 -4.49
CA ILE A 25 15.85 -16.56 -5.32
C ILE A 25 16.02 -15.07 -5.63
N PRO A 26 16.05 -14.63 -6.90
CA PRO A 26 16.21 -13.23 -7.27
C PRO A 26 14.93 -12.40 -7.03
N ILE A 27 14.22 -12.62 -5.92
CA ILE A 27 13.12 -11.75 -5.51
C ILE A 27 13.73 -10.61 -4.70
N LYS A 28 13.84 -9.45 -5.36
CA LYS A 28 14.33 -8.24 -4.72
C LYS A 28 13.28 -7.77 -3.69
N PRO A 29 13.64 -7.48 -2.44
CA PRO A 29 12.73 -6.92 -1.43
C PRO A 29 12.00 -5.66 -1.91
N SER A 30 12.66 -4.84 -2.74
CA SER A 30 12.05 -3.69 -3.40
C SER A 30 10.80 -4.03 -4.21
N GLN A 31 10.74 -5.17 -4.91
CA GLN A 31 9.58 -5.54 -5.72
C GLN A 31 8.38 -5.92 -4.85
N ALA A 32 8.59 -6.65 -3.76
CA ALA A 32 7.53 -6.97 -2.80
C ALA A 32 7.01 -5.72 -2.10
N LYS A 33 7.90 -4.78 -1.77
CA LYS A 33 7.56 -3.50 -1.16
C LYS A 33 6.76 -2.62 -2.12
N LEU A 34 7.16 -2.54 -3.39
CA LEU A 34 6.43 -1.83 -4.43
C LEU A 34 5.05 -2.44 -4.68
N PHE A 35 4.94 -3.76 -4.75
CA PHE A 35 3.65 -4.45 -4.91
C PHE A 35 2.70 -4.15 -3.74
N SER A 36 3.18 -4.26 -2.50
CA SER A 36 2.40 -3.94 -1.30
C SER A 36 1.95 -2.48 -1.31
N GLN A 37 2.82 -1.55 -1.68
CA GLN A 37 2.46 -0.12 -1.79
C GLN A 37 1.39 0.14 -2.84
N ILE A 38 1.52 -0.43 -4.04
CA ILE A 38 0.55 -0.25 -5.12
C ILE A 38 -0.79 -0.88 -4.74
N THR A 39 -0.77 -2.10 -4.21
CA THR A 39 -1.99 -2.82 -3.80
C THR A 39 -2.71 -2.09 -2.67
N THR A 40 -1.97 -1.62 -1.66
CA THR A 40 -2.53 -0.86 -0.54
C THR A 40 -3.15 0.45 -1.04
N ARG A 41 -2.43 1.21 -1.89
CA ARG A 41 -2.97 2.43 -2.50
C ARG A 41 -4.21 2.15 -3.35
N GLY A 42 -4.19 1.07 -4.14
CA GLY A 42 -5.33 0.63 -4.94
C GLY A 42 -6.54 0.26 -4.08
N ALA A 43 -6.32 -0.41 -2.95
CA ALA A 43 -7.38 -0.75 -2.00
C ALA A 43 -8.06 0.51 -1.44
N TRP A 44 -7.28 1.52 -1.05
CA TRP A 44 -7.82 2.81 -0.58
C TRP A 44 -8.62 3.53 -1.67
N ILE A 45 -8.17 3.48 -2.92
CA ILE A 45 -8.92 4.03 -4.06
C ILE A 45 -10.25 3.28 -4.25
N GLY A 46 -10.22 1.95 -4.17
CA GLY A 46 -11.42 1.12 -4.28
C GLY A 46 -12.44 1.42 -3.17
N ILE A 47 -11.98 1.56 -1.93
CA ILE A 47 -12.83 1.97 -0.80
C ILE A 47 -13.44 3.35 -1.06
N ALA A 48 -12.64 4.33 -1.49
CA ALA A 48 -13.14 5.67 -1.79
C ALA A 48 -14.20 5.64 -2.92
N LEU A 49 -13.96 4.88 -3.99
CA LEU A 49 -14.94 4.69 -5.06
C LEU A 49 -16.24 4.05 -4.58
N LEU A 50 -16.16 3.04 -3.72
CA LEU A 50 -17.35 2.40 -3.14
C LEU A 50 -18.15 3.37 -2.30
N VAL A 51 -17.49 4.19 -1.48
CA VAL A 51 -18.16 5.24 -0.68
C VAL A 51 -18.82 6.28 -1.59
N VAL A 52 -18.10 6.77 -2.60
CA VAL A 52 -18.65 7.74 -3.56
C VAL A 52 -19.86 7.14 -4.28
N TYR A 53 -19.76 5.92 -4.79
CA TYR A 53 -20.87 5.22 -5.43
C TYR A 53 -22.06 5.07 -4.48
N TRP A 54 -21.82 4.66 -3.23
CA TRP A 54 -22.85 4.55 -2.22
C TRP A 54 -23.56 5.90 -1.97
N VAL A 55 -22.81 7.00 -1.89
CA VAL A 55 -23.38 8.36 -1.75
C VAL A 55 -24.21 8.74 -2.99
N VAL A 56 -23.67 8.50 -4.20
CA VAL A 56 -24.39 8.79 -5.46
C VAL A 56 -25.72 8.04 -5.49
N VAL A 57 -25.70 6.74 -5.23
CA VAL A 57 -26.91 5.92 -5.14
C VAL A 57 -27.83 6.49 -4.04
N ARG A 58 -27.34 6.70 -2.82
CA ARG A 58 -28.21 7.01 -1.69
C ARG A 58 -28.81 8.42 -1.70
N PHE A 59 -28.15 9.39 -2.33
CA PHE A 59 -28.57 10.79 -2.33
C PHE A 59 -28.96 11.27 -3.72
N ILE A 60 -28.14 11.00 -4.74
CA ILE A 60 -28.41 11.45 -6.11
C ILE A 60 -29.59 10.65 -6.68
N GLY A 61 -29.62 9.32 -6.48
CA GLY A 61 -30.72 8.46 -6.94
C GLY A 61 -32.11 8.97 -6.54
N PRO A 62 -32.41 9.18 -5.24
CA PRO A 62 -33.67 9.76 -4.79
C PRO A 62 -33.90 11.19 -5.28
N SER A 63 -32.86 12.04 -5.30
CA SER A 63 -33.01 13.43 -5.73
C SER A 63 -33.34 13.58 -7.22
N LEU A 64 -32.91 12.62 -8.04
CA LEU A 64 -33.23 12.53 -9.47
C LEU A 64 -34.46 11.67 -9.76
N GLY A 65 -35.14 11.13 -8.73
CA GLY A 65 -36.33 10.30 -8.88
C GLY A 65 -36.08 8.91 -9.47
N TRP A 66 -34.84 8.39 -9.42
CA TRP A 66 -34.52 7.05 -9.93
C TRP A 66 -35.12 5.92 -9.08
N TRP A 67 -35.29 6.15 -7.78
CA TRP A 67 -36.09 5.32 -6.88
C TRP A 67 -36.45 6.14 -5.64
N GLU A 68 -37.58 5.81 -5.01
CA GLU A 68 -37.97 6.40 -3.74
C GLU A 68 -37.58 5.50 -2.58
N LEU A 69 -37.12 6.11 -1.50
CA LEU A 69 -37.03 5.43 -0.22
C LEU A 69 -38.41 5.56 0.42
N SER A 70 -39.15 4.45 0.41
CA SER A 70 -40.39 4.29 1.15
C SER A 70 -40.21 4.56 2.64
#